data_AF-A0A938GAQ8-F1
#
_entry.id   AF-A0A938GAQ8-F1
#
_cell.length_a   1.000
_cell.length_b   1.000
_cell.length_c   1.000
_cell.angle_alpha   90.00
_cell.angle_beta   90.00
_cell.angle_gamma   90.00
#
_symmetry.space_group_name_H-M   'P 1'
#
loop_
_entity.id
_entity.type
_entity.pdbx_description
1 polymer ?
#
loop_
_entity_poly.entity_id
_entity_poly.type
_entity_poly.pdbx_seq_one_letter_code
_entity_poly.pdbx_strand_id
1 'polypeptide(L)'
;MADMLSYVPKEGCFHLPGRGRAFKVLRALTTISRVATLAAMPRCSLGRRGLLFSLIVFAGTIVADAPPPEPDGRASLSPASRVGRVPVTSSGSPGRTRPAGGPFHFHHEGILGTSFDLIVRTDAAEVACKVEQSVLAAIERLRRILSTYDPASEISRLPVNPKPMRCSPELFEVLSAYETWTARSRGAYQGQLGELIRAWRAAEQAGVPPASASLARIVRNVSTPAWTLNACERTVQRLSPQPLNLDSLGKGYILGKAVAAARAAAPSIAGLLLNLGGDIFASGLEAPSRPWLVGVAHPRDPADNAAPVTQVWLADRAISTSGGYERGYTIAGRRYSHILDPRTGRPAEGIACATVVAADNATASALATTLCVLKPEEGLALIRATPGAECLIIAASGEQFRSAQFAALEIPAPGGAKKANEAKPSLWPKDFRLTLTLTLKGPAGGGGGYRRPYVAVWAVNEKGARVRTIVLWGNQARYFPDLYDWSYGEKDRLDWAATIARATRPPGRHRVTWDGRDDSGDPVPPGTYTIFVEANRERGTYAKESAKISCGSEPSQSVVKATSEFEEAQLTYGPSPSE
;
A
#
# COMPACT_ATOMS: atom_id res chain seq x y z
N MET A 1 37.26 36.54 57.70
CA MET A 1 36.21 35.98 56.83
C MET A 1 36.88 35.71 55.49
N ALA A 2 37.74 34.69 55.34
CA ALA A 2 37.73 33.33 55.93
C ALA A 2 36.51 32.52 55.43
N ASP A 3 36.63 31.37 54.75
CA ASP A 3 37.81 30.58 54.28
C ASP A 3 37.53 30.04 52.85
N MET A 4 38.46 29.63 51.96
CA MET A 4 39.83 29.06 51.98
C MET A 4 39.91 27.50 52.05
N LEU A 5 41.01 26.94 51.50
CA LEU A 5 41.29 25.51 51.16
C LEU A 5 40.62 25.03 49.84
N SER A 6 41.22 24.22 48.95
CA SER A 6 42.58 23.64 48.78
C SER A 6 42.68 22.94 47.38
N TYR A 7 43.82 22.52 46.78
CA TYR A 7 45.24 22.95 46.82
C TYR A 7 46.07 22.24 45.71
N VAL A 8 46.63 23.00 44.73
CA VAL A 8 47.84 22.70 43.89
C VAL A 8 47.81 21.53 42.86
N PRO A 9 48.55 21.59 41.71
CA PRO A 9 48.42 20.64 40.57
C PRO A 9 49.67 19.75 40.35
N LYS A 10 49.75 19.09 39.18
CA LYS A 10 51.00 18.55 38.61
C LYS A 10 51.19 18.97 37.15
N GLU A 11 52.33 19.56 36.84
CA GLU A 11 52.89 19.69 35.48
C GLU A 11 54.10 18.75 35.31
N GLY A 12 54.52 18.56 34.05
CA GLY A 12 55.84 18.01 33.70
C GLY A 12 55.83 17.23 32.37
N CYS A 13 56.77 17.41 31.45
CA CYS A 13 57.75 18.50 31.32
C CYS A 13 58.21 18.62 29.84
N PHE A 14 58.81 19.74 29.46
CA PHE A 14 59.37 19.95 28.10
C PHE A 14 60.60 19.09 27.82
N HIS A 15 60.80 18.68 26.55
CA HIS A 15 62.07 18.87 25.82
C HIS A 15 61.94 18.75 24.29
N LEU A 16 62.75 19.55 23.58
CA LEU A 16 63.12 19.53 22.15
C LEU A 16 64.68 19.44 22.10
N PRO A 17 65.45 19.66 21.00
CA PRO A 17 65.15 19.86 19.57
C PRO A 17 66.10 19.06 18.60
N GLY A 18 66.00 19.30 17.27
CA GLY A 18 67.06 19.05 16.27
C GLY A 18 66.56 18.55 14.90
N ARG A 19 66.37 19.35 13.83
CA ARG A 19 67.26 20.21 12.99
C ARG A 19 68.15 19.48 11.94
N GLY A 20 67.70 19.50 10.68
CA GLY A 20 68.54 19.62 9.47
C GLY A 20 68.65 18.37 8.57
N ARG A 21 68.83 18.47 7.24
CA ARG A 21 68.89 19.64 6.33
C ARG A 21 68.22 19.35 4.97
N ALA A 22 67.72 20.44 4.37
CA ALA A 22 67.01 20.55 3.10
C ALA A 22 67.72 20.09 1.82
N PHE A 23 66.93 19.88 0.76
CA PHE A 23 67.27 20.26 -0.61
C PHE A 23 66.11 21.02 -1.29
N LYS A 24 66.41 21.77 -2.36
CA LYS A 24 65.47 22.62 -3.15
C LYS A 24 64.75 21.77 -4.22
N VAL A 25 63.69 22.17 -4.95
CA VAL A 25 62.99 23.46 -5.23
C VAL A 25 61.51 23.10 -5.65
N LEU A 26 60.47 23.93 -5.90
CA LEU A 26 60.34 25.32 -6.31
C LEU A 26 59.13 26.08 -5.68
N ARG A 27 57.98 26.17 -6.39
CA ARG A 27 56.78 27.02 -6.18
C ARG A 27 55.59 26.36 -6.94
N ALA A 28 54.31 26.74 -6.84
CA ALA A 28 53.68 27.93 -6.23
C ALA A 28 52.23 27.71 -5.76
N LEU A 29 51.81 28.49 -4.74
CA LEU A 29 50.49 29.14 -4.51
C LEU A 29 49.20 28.28 -4.68
N THR A 30 48.40 27.92 -3.65
CA THR A 30 47.71 28.72 -2.58
C THR A 30 46.77 29.81 -3.18
N THR A 31 45.52 30.04 -2.73
CA THR A 31 44.88 29.86 -1.40
C THR A 31 43.35 29.67 -1.48
N ILE A 32 42.74 29.00 -0.48
CA ILE A 32 41.28 29.08 -0.17
C ILE A 32 41.08 29.73 1.21
N SER A 33 40.19 30.74 1.29
CA SER A 33 39.53 31.26 2.50
C SER A 33 38.53 32.36 2.10
N ARG A 34 37.50 32.77 2.87
CA ARG A 34 36.58 32.20 3.88
C ARG A 34 35.90 33.41 4.57
N VAL A 35 34.57 33.37 4.73
CA VAL A 35 33.81 33.92 5.90
C VAL A 35 33.46 35.44 5.98
N ALA A 36 32.32 35.72 6.66
CA ALA A 36 31.85 36.97 7.32
C ALA A 36 30.85 37.93 6.61
N THR A 37 29.58 37.52 6.63
CA THR A 37 28.36 38.25 7.06
C THR A 37 28.43 39.70 7.62
N LEU A 38 27.54 40.59 7.15
CA LEU A 38 26.94 41.79 7.81
C LEU A 38 25.84 42.40 6.87
N ALA A 39 25.03 43.41 7.27
CA ALA A 39 23.79 43.29 8.08
C ALA A 39 22.72 44.36 7.69
N ALA A 40 21.45 44.17 8.14
CA ALA A 40 20.35 45.15 8.32
C ALA A 40 19.89 46.16 7.22
N MET A 41 18.63 46.00 6.76
CA MET A 41 17.46 46.95 6.73
C MET A 41 17.63 48.51 6.75
N PRO A 42 16.60 49.34 6.37
CA PRO A 42 15.48 49.16 5.40
C PRO A 42 14.99 50.47 4.64
N ARG A 43 13.86 50.36 3.90
CA ARG A 43 12.84 51.41 3.50
C ARG A 43 13.05 52.32 2.25
N CYS A 44 11.91 52.54 1.56
CA CYS A 44 11.54 53.68 0.67
C CYS A 44 12.28 53.83 -0.69
N SER A 45 11.69 54.38 -1.77
CA SER A 45 10.29 54.77 -2.08
C SER A 45 10.02 54.81 -3.62
N LEU A 46 8.89 55.42 -4.04
CA LEU A 46 8.30 55.45 -5.39
C LEU A 46 9.24 55.90 -6.54
N GLY A 47 9.01 55.38 -7.76
CA GLY A 47 9.55 55.93 -9.02
C GLY A 47 8.81 55.39 -10.26
N ARG A 48 8.65 56.19 -11.33
CA ARG A 48 7.85 55.87 -12.54
C ARG A 48 8.64 56.07 -13.84
N ARG A 49 8.40 55.17 -14.82
CA ARG A 49 8.59 55.30 -16.28
C ARG A 49 10.03 55.46 -16.82
N GLY A 50 10.28 54.84 -17.97
CA GLY A 50 11.42 55.12 -18.85
C GLY A 50 11.80 53.92 -19.74
N LEU A 51 11.36 53.91 -21.00
CA LEU A 51 12.02 53.11 -22.05
C LEU A 51 13.16 53.94 -22.64
N LEU A 52 14.31 53.33 -22.88
CA LEU A 52 15.07 53.56 -24.11
C LEU A 52 16.04 52.41 -24.40
N PHE A 53 16.26 52.14 -25.69
CA PHE A 53 17.21 51.14 -26.19
C PHE A 53 18.65 51.67 -26.15
N SER A 54 19.62 50.78 -25.99
CA SER A 54 20.75 50.69 -26.93
C SER A 54 21.41 49.31 -26.91
N LEU A 55 21.99 48.91 -28.04
CA LEU A 55 22.78 47.67 -28.20
C LEU A 55 24.25 47.92 -27.85
N ILE A 56 24.92 46.92 -27.26
CA ILE A 56 26.26 46.48 -27.68
C ILE A 56 26.27 44.95 -27.71
N VAL A 57 27.02 44.39 -28.67
CA VAL A 57 27.14 42.96 -28.99
C VAL A 57 28.40 42.36 -28.36
N PHE A 58 28.35 41.11 -27.90
CA PHE A 58 29.45 40.14 -28.13
C PHE A 58 28.94 38.69 -28.06
N ALA A 59 29.56 37.79 -28.82
CA ALA A 59 29.23 36.37 -28.90
C ALA A 59 30.08 35.51 -27.95
N GLY A 60 29.56 34.36 -27.51
CA GLY A 60 30.26 33.42 -26.63
C GLY A 60 29.62 32.03 -26.65
N THR A 61 30.21 31.12 -27.41
CA THR A 61 29.70 29.77 -27.72
C THR A 61 29.53 28.88 -26.48
N ILE A 62 28.43 28.12 -26.42
CA ILE A 62 28.35 26.87 -25.66
C ILE A 62 28.26 25.73 -26.67
N VAL A 63 29.22 24.80 -26.64
CA VAL A 63 29.22 23.60 -27.49
C VAL A 63 28.45 22.48 -26.77
N ALA A 64 27.51 21.87 -27.48
CA ALA A 64 26.92 20.59 -27.08
C ALA A 64 27.71 19.46 -27.73
N ASP A 65 28.02 18.42 -26.96
CA ASP A 65 28.84 17.29 -27.41
C ASP A 65 28.00 16.29 -28.22
N ALA A 66 28.56 15.72 -29.29
CA ALA A 66 27.86 14.83 -30.21
C ALA A 66 28.79 13.71 -30.71
N PRO A 67 28.31 12.45 -30.82
CA PRO A 67 29.17 11.30 -31.12
C PRO A 67 29.67 11.29 -32.58
N PRO A 68 30.86 10.70 -32.83
CA PRO A 68 31.47 10.63 -34.17
C PRO A 68 30.79 9.62 -35.13
N PRO A 69 31.01 9.75 -36.46
CA PRO A 69 30.24 9.03 -37.48
C PRO A 69 30.79 7.65 -37.88
N GLU A 70 29.93 6.84 -38.52
CA GLU A 70 30.31 5.63 -39.26
C GLU A 70 30.85 5.95 -40.68
N PRO A 71 31.69 5.08 -41.29
CA PRO A 71 32.22 5.26 -42.65
C PRO A 71 31.35 4.63 -43.75
N ASP A 72 31.55 5.09 -44.99
CA ASP A 72 30.72 4.79 -46.16
C ASP A 72 30.69 3.32 -46.67
N GLY A 73 29.47 2.85 -46.93
CA GLY A 73 29.01 2.68 -48.32
C GLY A 73 29.27 1.36 -49.07
N ARG A 74 28.18 0.75 -49.56
CA ARG A 74 27.95 0.44 -50.99
C ARG A 74 26.56 -0.16 -51.22
N ALA A 75 26.00 0.07 -52.40
CA ALA A 75 24.76 -0.56 -52.86
C ALA A 75 25.04 -1.64 -53.92
N SER A 76 24.27 -2.73 -53.90
CA SER A 76 24.06 -3.61 -55.06
C SER A 76 22.74 -4.37 -54.93
N LEU A 77 22.25 -4.92 -56.04
CA LEU A 77 20.94 -5.55 -56.18
C LEU A 77 21.01 -7.08 -56.00
N SER A 78 19.84 -7.71 -55.90
CA SER A 78 19.59 -9.16 -55.83
C SER A 78 19.92 -9.88 -57.17
N PRO A 79 19.76 -11.24 -57.34
CA PRO A 79 19.23 -12.24 -56.40
C PRO A 79 19.96 -13.63 -56.36
N ALA A 80 19.45 -14.49 -55.46
CA ALA A 80 19.34 -15.96 -55.58
C ALA A 80 20.56 -16.87 -55.86
N SER A 81 20.78 -17.83 -54.93
CA SER A 81 21.12 -19.22 -55.29
C SER A 81 20.64 -20.20 -54.18
N ARG A 82 20.42 -21.48 -54.54
CA ARG A 82 20.06 -22.56 -53.60
C ARG A 82 21.28 -23.43 -53.31
N VAL A 83 21.51 -23.78 -52.04
CA VAL A 83 22.03 -25.11 -51.66
C VAL A 83 21.24 -25.55 -50.42
N GLY A 84 20.71 -26.78 -50.45
CA GLY A 84 19.99 -27.36 -49.31
C GLY A 84 20.75 -28.54 -48.70
N ARG A 85 20.46 -28.83 -47.43
CA ARG A 85 20.61 -30.18 -46.86
C ARG A 85 19.29 -30.57 -46.21
N VAL A 86 18.90 -31.83 -46.40
CA VAL A 86 17.66 -32.43 -45.88
C VAL A 86 18.02 -33.35 -44.69
N PRO A 87 17.06 -34.01 -44.01
CA PRO A 87 16.73 -33.69 -42.63
C PRO A 87 17.36 -34.65 -41.61
N VAL A 88 17.31 -34.27 -40.33
CA VAL A 88 17.32 -35.23 -39.22
C VAL A 88 15.89 -35.33 -38.68
N THR A 89 15.24 -36.47 -38.88
CA THR A 89 13.93 -36.76 -38.31
C THR A 89 14.09 -37.22 -36.86
N SER A 90 13.84 -36.32 -35.90
CA SER A 90 13.48 -36.73 -34.54
C SER A 90 11.95 -36.87 -34.43
N SER A 91 11.49 -37.92 -33.76
CA SER A 91 10.07 -38.18 -33.57
C SER A 91 9.44 -37.15 -32.64
N GLY A 92 8.45 -36.42 -33.14
CA GLY A 92 7.64 -35.52 -32.31
C GLY A 92 6.85 -36.32 -31.28
N SER A 93 7.28 -36.28 -30.02
CA SER A 93 6.43 -36.68 -28.91
C SER A 93 5.14 -35.86 -28.93
N PRO A 94 3.96 -36.42 -28.57
CA PRO A 94 2.71 -35.69 -28.60
C PRO A 94 2.84 -34.36 -27.87
N GLY A 95 2.48 -33.27 -28.55
CA GLY A 95 2.63 -31.91 -28.02
C GLY A 95 1.93 -31.81 -26.67
N ARG A 96 2.69 -31.64 -25.59
CA ARG A 96 2.19 -31.54 -24.21
C ARG A 96 1.36 -30.27 -24.08
N THR A 97 0.06 -30.39 -24.38
CA THR A 97 -0.86 -29.26 -24.46
C THR A 97 -0.84 -28.48 -23.15
N ARG A 98 -0.66 -27.15 -23.27
CA ARG A 98 -0.80 -26.25 -22.13
C ARG A 98 -2.20 -26.47 -21.53
N PRO A 99 -2.34 -26.59 -20.20
CA PRO A 99 -3.64 -26.43 -19.57
C PRO A 99 -4.33 -25.14 -20.08
N ALA A 100 -5.66 -25.17 -20.20
CA ALA A 100 -6.43 -24.01 -20.63
C ALA A 100 -6.11 -22.78 -19.76
N GLY A 101 -6.17 -21.57 -20.33
CA GLY A 101 -5.57 -20.38 -19.72
C GLY A 101 -6.00 -20.13 -18.28
N GLY A 102 -5.04 -20.18 -17.36
CA GLY A 102 -5.19 -19.59 -16.02
C GLY A 102 -5.37 -18.06 -16.12
N PRO A 103 -5.74 -17.39 -15.03
CA PRO A 103 -5.83 -15.93 -15.03
C PRO A 103 -4.44 -15.30 -15.22
N PHE A 104 -4.38 -14.11 -15.82
CA PHE A 104 -3.20 -13.27 -15.74
C PHE A 104 -3.28 -12.44 -14.45
N HIS A 105 -2.34 -12.67 -13.55
CA HIS A 105 -2.23 -11.95 -12.28
C HIS A 105 -1.09 -10.93 -12.36
N PHE A 106 -1.38 -9.69 -11.98
CA PHE A 106 -0.42 -8.57 -11.89
C PHE A 106 -0.44 -8.00 -10.47
N HIS A 107 0.70 -7.47 -10.02
CA HIS A 107 0.81 -6.89 -8.69
C HIS A 107 1.75 -5.69 -8.66
N HIS A 108 1.34 -4.62 -7.98
CA HIS A 108 2.09 -3.38 -7.80
C HIS A 108 2.00 -2.84 -6.36
N GLU A 109 3.13 -2.66 -5.67
CA GLU A 109 3.17 -1.99 -4.37
C GLU A 109 3.31 -0.46 -4.53
N GLY A 110 2.89 0.29 -3.50
CA GLY A 110 3.00 1.76 -3.46
C GLY A 110 1.92 2.52 -4.24
N ILE A 111 1.08 1.84 -5.03
CA ILE A 111 -0.04 2.43 -5.75
C ILE A 111 -1.00 3.09 -4.77
N LEU A 112 -1.14 4.42 -4.87
CA LEU A 112 -1.92 5.26 -3.95
C LEU A 112 -1.61 5.02 -2.46
N GLY A 113 -0.36 4.66 -2.14
CA GLY A 113 0.08 4.40 -0.76
C GLY A 113 -0.47 3.10 -0.17
N THR A 114 -0.67 2.07 -0.99
CA THR A 114 -0.99 0.69 -0.56
C THR A 114 -0.59 -0.34 -1.63
N SER A 115 -0.95 -1.61 -1.41
CA SER A 115 -0.72 -2.72 -2.34
C SER A 115 -1.86 -2.85 -3.36
N PHE A 116 -1.55 -3.04 -4.65
CA PHE A 116 -2.54 -3.19 -5.72
C PHE A 116 -2.37 -4.52 -6.48
N ASP A 117 -3.38 -5.38 -6.43
CA ASP A 117 -3.45 -6.66 -7.13
C ASP A 117 -4.51 -6.60 -8.25
N LEU A 118 -4.20 -7.15 -9.43
CA LEU A 118 -5.07 -7.14 -10.62
C LEU A 118 -5.11 -8.54 -11.24
N ILE A 119 -6.29 -9.06 -11.52
CA ILE A 119 -6.53 -10.39 -12.12
C ILE A 119 -7.36 -10.21 -13.39
N VAL A 120 -6.90 -10.76 -14.52
CA VAL A 120 -7.54 -10.65 -15.83
C VAL A 120 -7.81 -12.04 -16.41
N ARG A 121 -9.06 -12.36 -16.76
CA ARG A 121 -9.44 -13.61 -17.43
C ARG A 121 -9.51 -13.42 -18.93
N THR A 122 -8.45 -13.86 -19.60
CA THR A 122 -8.24 -13.88 -21.06
C THR A 122 -7.22 -14.98 -21.36
N ASP A 123 -7.24 -15.56 -22.57
CA ASP A 123 -6.21 -16.50 -23.03
C ASP A 123 -4.99 -15.80 -23.69
N ALA A 124 -5.14 -14.52 -24.06
CA ALA A 124 -4.12 -13.71 -24.74
C ALA A 124 -3.36 -12.79 -23.76
N ALA A 125 -2.03 -12.92 -23.71
CA ALA A 125 -1.17 -12.18 -22.80
C ALA A 125 -1.09 -10.69 -23.14
N GLU A 126 -1.17 -10.37 -24.44
CA GLU A 126 -1.13 -9.02 -24.99
C GLU A 126 -2.35 -8.21 -24.53
N VAL A 127 -3.51 -8.86 -24.46
CA VAL A 127 -4.75 -8.29 -23.91
C VAL A 127 -4.61 -8.03 -22.41
N ALA A 128 -4.02 -8.97 -21.66
CA ALA A 128 -3.79 -8.81 -20.23
C ALA A 128 -2.83 -7.64 -19.93
N CYS A 129 -1.72 -7.53 -20.65
CA CYS A 129 -0.77 -6.41 -20.54
C CYS A 129 -1.40 -5.07 -20.95
N LYS A 130 -2.28 -5.05 -21.98
CA LYS A 130 -3.04 -3.85 -22.36
C LYS A 130 -3.98 -3.40 -21.23
N VAL A 131 -4.60 -4.35 -20.51
CA VAL A 131 -5.42 -4.06 -19.32
C VAL A 131 -4.57 -3.54 -18.16
N GLU A 132 -3.44 -4.18 -17.82
CA GLU A 132 -2.45 -3.71 -16.82
C GLU A 132 -2.09 -2.23 -17.07
N GLN A 133 -1.67 -1.90 -18.30
CA GLN A 133 -1.29 -0.55 -18.69
C GLN A 133 -2.44 0.46 -18.61
N SER A 134 -3.64 0.09 -19.07
CA SER A 134 -4.82 0.98 -19.08
C SER A 134 -5.32 1.31 -17.67
N VAL A 135 -5.28 0.32 -16.78
CA VAL A 135 -5.58 0.46 -15.34
C VAL A 135 -4.59 1.40 -14.67
N LEU A 136 -3.28 1.16 -14.82
CA LEU A 136 -2.24 1.98 -14.20
C LEU A 136 -2.25 3.43 -14.72
N ALA A 137 -2.50 3.63 -16.02
CA ALA A 137 -2.63 4.96 -16.61
C ALA A 137 -3.84 5.73 -16.07
N ALA A 138 -4.98 5.06 -15.87
CA ALA A 138 -6.17 5.66 -15.26
C ALA A 138 -5.92 6.07 -13.79
N ILE A 139 -5.26 5.21 -13.02
CA ILE A 139 -4.89 5.47 -11.62
C ILE A 139 -3.93 6.67 -11.52
N GLU A 140 -2.86 6.70 -12.32
CA GLU A 140 -1.89 7.80 -12.30
C GLU A 140 -2.51 9.15 -12.76
N ARG A 141 -3.38 9.14 -13.77
CA ARG A 141 -4.11 10.34 -14.20
C ARG A 141 -4.96 10.90 -13.06
N LEU A 142 -5.70 10.04 -12.35
CA LEU A 142 -6.57 10.48 -11.27
C LEU A 142 -5.80 10.82 -9.98
N ARG A 143 -4.63 10.22 -9.73
CA ARG A 143 -3.71 10.65 -8.68
C ARG A 143 -3.33 12.13 -8.83
N ARG A 144 -3.06 12.58 -10.07
CA ARG A 144 -2.78 13.99 -10.41
C ARG A 144 -3.98 14.93 -10.26
N ILE A 145 -5.18 14.42 -10.06
CA ILE A 145 -6.40 15.22 -9.81
C ILE A 145 -6.72 15.23 -8.31
N LEU A 146 -6.74 14.05 -7.68
CA LEU A 146 -7.34 13.79 -6.36
C LEU A 146 -6.35 13.63 -5.20
N SER A 147 -5.04 13.53 -5.45
CA SER A 147 -4.06 13.34 -4.36
C SER A 147 -3.86 14.62 -3.54
N THR A 148 -4.32 14.63 -2.29
CA THR A 148 -4.03 15.70 -1.31
C THR A 148 -2.59 15.65 -0.76
N TYR A 149 -1.78 14.69 -1.21
CA TYR A 149 -0.35 14.56 -0.87
C TYR A 149 0.58 15.12 -1.96
N ASP A 150 0.07 15.27 -3.19
CA ASP A 150 0.84 15.79 -4.33
C ASP A 150 0.56 17.30 -4.49
N PRO A 151 1.55 18.19 -4.27
CA PRO A 151 1.36 19.64 -4.42
C PRO A 151 1.16 20.09 -5.87
N ALA A 152 1.38 19.21 -6.85
CA ALA A 152 1.06 19.46 -8.25
C ALA A 152 -0.38 19.09 -8.63
N SER A 153 -1.14 18.43 -7.75
CA SER A 153 -2.50 17.96 -8.07
C SER A 153 -3.53 19.07 -8.17
N GLU A 154 -4.63 18.81 -8.89
CA GLU A 154 -5.74 19.76 -9.02
C GLU A 154 -6.33 20.14 -7.65
N ILE A 155 -6.59 19.16 -6.77
CA ILE A 155 -7.16 19.41 -5.44
C ILE A 155 -6.21 20.13 -4.49
N SER A 156 -4.89 19.83 -4.53
CA SER A 156 -3.90 20.55 -3.73
C SER A 156 -3.72 22.00 -4.18
N ARG A 157 -3.87 22.24 -5.49
CA ARG A 157 -3.74 23.57 -6.10
C ARG A 157 -4.99 24.43 -5.98
N LEU A 158 -6.15 23.85 -5.65
CA LEU A 158 -7.43 24.55 -5.53
C LEU A 158 -7.35 25.68 -4.47
N PRO A 159 -7.27 26.96 -4.86
CA PRO A 159 -7.04 28.05 -3.93
C PRO A 159 -8.31 28.37 -3.14
N VAL A 160 -8.13 28.81 -1.90
CA VAL A 160 -9.21 29.39 -1.08
C VAL A 160 -9.58 30.73 -1.72
N ASN A 161 -10.77 30.84 -2.30
CA ASN A 161 -11.08 31.93 -3.23
C ASN A 161 -12.58 32.28 -3.18
N PRO A 162 -12.97 33.56 -3.03
CA PRO A 162 -14.37 33.99 -3.13
C PRO A 162 -14.95 33.89 -4.55
N LYS A 163 -14.20 33.44 -5.56
CA LYS A 163 -14.68 33.20 -6.93
C LYS A 163 -14.68 31.69 -7.27
N PRO A 164 -15.76 31.16 -7.85
CA PRO A 164 -15.77 29.83 -8.44
C PRO A 164 -14.74 29.67 -9.57
N MET A 165 -14.20 28.47 -9.72
CA MET A 165 -13.22 28.11 -10.76
C MET A 165 -13.64 26.80 -11.41
N ARG A 166 -13.39 26.65 -12.72
CA ARG A 166 -13.66 25.37 -13.42
C ARG A 166 -12.73 24.28 -12.92
N CYS A 167 -13.26 23.07 -12.82
CA CYS A 167 -12.54 21.86 -12.43
C CYS A 167 -12.77 20.71 -13.41
N SER A 168 -11.97 19.66 -13.30
CA SER A 168 -12.21 18.39 -13.99
C SER A 168 -13.56 17.80 -13.62
N PRO A 169 -14.20 17.01 -14.52
CA PRO A 169 -15.36 16.19 -14.16
C PRO A 169 -15.10 15.38 -12.89
N GLU A 170 -13.89 14.83 -12.76
CA GLU A 170 -13.60 13.90 -11.68
C GLU A 170 -13.38 14.54 -10.32
N LEU A 171 -12.85 15.77 -10.25
CA LEU A 171 -12.87 16.52 -9.01
C LEU A 171 -14.30 16.94 -8.64
N PHE A 172 -15.12 17.34 -9.62
CA PHE A 172 -16.52 17.70 -9.38
C PHE A 172 -17.35 16.51 -8.86
N GLU A 173 -17.24 15.35 -9.50
CA GLU A 173 -17.90 14.09 -9.09
C GLU A 173 -17.54 13.70 -7.65
N VAL A 174 -16.25 13.76 -7.28
CA VAL A 174 -15.78 13.42 -5.92
C VAL A 174 -16.31 14.40 -4.87
N LEU A 175 -16.27 15.72 -5.13
CA LEU A 175 -16.76 16.71 -4.17
C LEU A 175 -18.28 16.63 -3.98
N SER A 176 -19.04 16.42 -5.05
CA SER A 176 -20.51 16.26 -4.99
C SER A 176 -20.92 14.95 -4.28
N ALA A 177 -20.13 13.88 -4.45
CA ALA A 177 -20.29 12.66 -3.66
C ALA A 177 -19.98 12.90 -2.17
N TYR A 178 -18.98 13.71 -1.81
CA TYR A 178 -18.75 14.09 -0.41
C TYR A 178 -19.91 14.91 0.18
N GLU A 179 -20.50 15.85 -0.56
CA GLU A 179 -21.72 16.57 -0.11
C GLU A 179 -22.88 15.59 0.13
N THR A 180 -23.10 14.68 -0.82
CA THR A 180 -24.15 13.65 -0.76
C THR A 180 -23.98 12.74 0.46
N TRP A 181 -22.77 12.20 0.68
CA TRP A 181 -22.50 11.34 1.84
C TRP A 181 -22.50 12.11 3.16
N THR A 182 -22.08 13.38 3.18
CA THR A 182 -22.22 14.26 4.36
C THR A 182 -23.69 14.39 4.77
N ALA A 183 -24.59 14.68 3.82
CA ALA A 183 -26.02 14.80 4.08
C ALA A 183 -26.64 13.46 4.53
N ARG A 184 -26.40 12.37 3.78
CA ARG A 184 -26.98 11.03 4.07
C ARG A 184 -26.49 10.45 5.40
N SER A 185 -25.25 10.73 5.79
CA SER A 185 -24.65 10.29 7.08
C SER A 185 -24.93 11.24 8.25
N ARG A 186 -25.68 12.34 8.05
CA ARG A 186 -25.90 13.40 9.05
C ARG A 186 -24.58 13.94 9.64
N GLY A 187 -23.57 14.12 8.78
CA GLY A 187 -22.25 14.62 9.13
C GLY A 187 -21.28 13.60 9.75
N ALA A 188 -21.64 12.32 9.84
CA ALA A 188 -20.70 11.27 10.27
C ALA A 188 -19.61 10.96 9.22
N TYR A 189 -19.80 11.39 7.97
CA TYR A 189 -18.81 11.37 6.89
C TYR A 189 -18.55 12.80 6.39
N GLN A 190 -17.29 13.18 6.18
CA GLN A 190 -16.87 14.55 5.84
C GLN A 190 -15.54 14.56 5.07
N GLY A 191 -15.34 15.56 4.21
CA GLY A 191 -14.08 15.78 3.47
C GLY A 191 -13.09 16.74 4.13
N GLN A 192 -13.45 17.37 5.25
CA GLN A 192 -12.67 18.45 5.90
C GLN A 192 -11.72 17.97 7.02
N LEU A 193 -11.42 16.68 7.09
CA LEU A 193 -10.77 16.09 8.25
C LEU A 193 -9.28 16.45 8.43
N GLY A 194 -8.67 17.22 7.52
CA GLY A 194 -7.23 17.50 7.54
C GLY A 194 -6.71 18.22 8.79
N GLU A 195 -7.48 19.13 9.42
CA GLU A 195 -7.08 19.71 10.72
C GLU A 195 -7.16 18.69 11.86
N LEU A 196 -8.20 17.84 11.89
CA LEU A 196 -8.35 16.78 12.89
C LEU A 196 -7.23 15.73 12.76
N ILE A 197 -6.94 15.27 11.54
CA ILE A 197 -5.86 14.32 11.26
C ILE A 197 -4.50 14.87 11.70
N ARG A 198 -4.23 16.18 11.52
CA ARG A 198 -3.02 16.82 12.04
C ARG A 198 -3.01 16.89 13.57
N ALA A 199 -4.13 17.22 14.21
CA ALA A 199 -4.22 17.26 15.67
C ALA A 199 -3.92 15.90 16.31
N TRP A 200 -4.45 14.81 15.75
CA TRP A 200 -4.20 13.45 16.27
C TRP A 200 -2.79 12.93 15.96
N ARG A 201 -2.18 13.27 14.81
CA ARG A 201 -0.75 13.01 14.56
C ARG A 201 0.17 13.77 15.52
N ALA A 202 -0.15 15.02 15.84
CA ALA A 202 0.62 15.80 16.82
C ALA A 202 0.47 15.25 18.25
N ALA A 203 -0.71 14.74 18.61
CA ALA A 203 -0.96 14.09 19.89
C ALA A 203 -0.18 12.77 20.06
N GLU A 204 -0.05 11.98 18.99
CA GLU A 204 0.84 10.80 18.97
C GLU A 204 2.30 11.18 19.19
N GLN A 205 2.80 12.21 18.49
CA GLN A 205 4.17 12.72 18.66
C GLN A 205 4.42 13.31 20.06
N ALA A 206 3.39 13.89 20.69
CA ALA A 206 3.46 14.43 22.06
C ALA A 206 3.17 13.38 23.16
N GLY A 207 2.72 12.18 22.80
CA GLY A 207 2.26 11.15 23.75
C GLY A 207 0.98 11.50 24.53
N VAL A 208 0.31 12.62 24.25
CA VAL A 208 -0.84 13.17 25.01
C VAL A 208 -2.01 13.49 24.06
N PRO A 209 -3.26 13.03 24.32
CA PRO A 209 -4.40 13.27 23.44
C PRO A 209 -4.75 14.76 23.24
N PRO A 210 -5.38 15.16 22.11
CA PRO A 210 -5.74 16.55 21.87
C PRO A 210 -6.76 17.06 22.89
N ALA A 211 -6.50 18.24 23.48
CA ALA A 211 -7.40 18.87 24.44
C ALA A 211 -8.79 19.14 23.82
N SER A 212 -9.87 18.81 24.56
CA SER A 212 -11.27 18.91 24.08
C SER A 212 -11.64 20.30 23.52
N ALA A 213 -11.11 21.38 24.08
CA ALA A 213 -11.35 22.75 23.58
C ALA A 213 -10.76 22.99 22.17
N SER A 214 -9.61 22.36 21.87
CA SER A 214 -8.99 22.42 20.53
C SER A 214 -9.79 21.61 19.51
N LEU A 215 -10.22 20.41 19.88
CA LEU A 215 -11.12 19.60 19.03
C LEU A 215 -12.44 20.33 18.76
N ALA A 216 -13.07 20.91 19.79
CA ALA A 216 -14.31 21.67 19.64
C ALA A 216 -14.17 22.89 18.71
N ARG A 217 -12.99 23.54 18.67
CA ARG A 217 -12.70 24.59 17.67
C ARG A 217 -12.67 24.02 16.25
N ILE A 218 -11.99 22.91 16.04
CA ILE A 218 -11.85 22.29 14.71
C ILE A 218 -13.20 21.76 14.21
N VAL A 219 -13.99 21.11 15.07
CA VAL A 219 -15.33 20.58 14.76
C VAL A 219 -16.28 21.68 14.29
N ARG A 220 -16.28 22.87 14.91
CA ARG A 220 -17.10 24.00 14.45
C ARG A 220 -16.77 24.40 13.00
N ASN A 221 -15.50 24.37 12.62
CA ASN A 221 -15.09 24.64 11.24
C ASN A 221 -15.49 23.50 10.28
N VAL A 222 -15.32 22.23 10.69
CA VAL A 222 -15.74 21.06 9.90
C VAL A 222 -17.26 21.02 9.67
N SER A 223 -18.05 21.65 10.56
CA SER A 223 -19.50 21.79 10.42
C SER A 223 -19.97 22.88 9.43
N THR A 224 -19.09 23.75 8.93
CA THR A 224 -19.43 24.68 7.84
C THR A 224 -18.99 24.11 6.47
N PRO A 225 -19.65 24.43 5.34
CA PRO A 225 -19.24 23.90 4.04
C PRO A 225 -17.84 24.35 3.61
N ALA A 226 -16.97 23.40 3.24
CA ALA A 226 -15.63 23.73 2.73
C ALA A 226 -15.65 24.37 1.35
N TRP A 227 -16.67 24.05 0.55
CA TRP A 227 -16.79 24.43 -0.84
C TRP A 227 -18.27 24.57 -1.22
N THR A 228 -18.52 25.13 -2.41
CA THR A 228 -19.79 25.04 -3.13
C THR A 228 -19.53 24.63 -4.58
N LEU A 229 -20.53 24.00 -5.21
CA LEU A 229 -20.46 23.46 -6.57
C LEU A 229 -21.57 24.05 -7.45
N ASN A 230 -21.24 24.36 -8.71
CA ASN A 230 -22.21 24.68 -9.76
C ASN A 230 -22.11 23.63 -10.87
N ALA A 231 -23.14 22.80 -11.01
CA ALA A 231 -23.19 21.70 -11.98
C ALA A 231 -23.27 22.19 -13.44
N CYS A 232 -23.95 23.31 -13.70
CA CYS A 232 -24.13 23.85 -15.06
C CYS A 232 -22.81 24.37 -15.64
N GLU A 233 -21.99 25.02 -14.80
CA GLU A 233 -20.69 25.58 -15.22
C GLU A 233 -19.50 24.63 -14.97
N ARG A 234 -19.73 23.56 -14.19
CA ARG A 234 -18.71 22.68 -13.61
C ARG A 234 -17.63 23.46 -12.83
N THR A 235 -18.09 24.37 -11.98
CA THR A 235 -17.22 25.19 -11.13
C THR A 235 -17.30 24.76 -9.68
N VAL A 236 -16.16 24.87 -8.99
CA VAL A 236 -16.01 24.71 -7.55
C VAL A 236 -15.50 26.03 -6.96
N GLN A 237 -16.07 26.45 -5.83
CA GLN A 237 -15.58 27.57 -5.05
C GLN A 237 -15.13 27.04 -3.69
N ARG A 238 -13.85 27.21 -3.32
CA ARG A 238 -13.33 26.78 -2.02
C ARG A 238 -13.49 27.90 -0.99
N LEU A 239 -14.40 27.68 -0.06
CA LEU A 239 -14.77 28.59 1.03
C LEU A 239 -13.83 28.45 2.25
N SER A 240 -13.37 27.23 2.54
CA SER A 240 -12.60 26.93 3.75
C SER A 240 -11.09 26.81 3.47
N PRO A 241 -10.23 27.45 4.30
CA PRO A 241 -8.79 27.24 4.28
C PRO A 241 -8.36 25.91 4.92
N GLN A 242 -9.28 25.17 5.54
CA GLN A 242 -8.94 23.85 6.10
C GLN A 242 -8.47 22.92 4.97
N PRO A 243 -7.35 22.20 5.14
CA PRO A 243 -6.92 21.19 4.19
C PRO A 243 -7.93 20.04 4.15
N LEU A 244 -8.34 19.68 2.94
CA LEU A 244 -9.25 18.58 2.71
C LEU A 244 -8.52 17.25 2.86
N ASN A 245 -9.25 16.20 3.21
CA ASN A 245 -8.84 14.82 3.03
C ASN A 245 -9.96 14.12 2.28
N LEU A 246 -9.66 13.66 1.07
CA LEU A 246 -10.63 12.99 0.20
C LEU A 246 -10.30 11.50 0.02
N ASP A 247 -9.40 10.94 0.85
CA ASP A 247 -8.82 9.61 0.67
C ASP A 247 -9.88 8.50 0.79
N SER A 248 -10.85 8.67 1.70
CA SER A 248 -11.89 7.68 2.02
C SER A 248 -12.93 7.46 0.91
N LEU A 249 -13.10 8.42 -0.01
CA LEU A 249 -13.84 8.21 -1.27
C LEU A 249 -12.89 8.00 -2.45
N GLY A 250 -11.81 8.78 -2.51
CA GLY A 250 -10.92 8.89 -3.67
C GLY A 250 -10.33 7.55 -4.08
N LYS A 251 -9.94 6.69 -3.12
CA LYS A 251 -9.43 5.36 -3.44
C LYS A 251 -10.45 4.51 -4.20
N GLY A 252 -11.71 4.46 -3.72
CA GLY A 252 -12.79 3.71 -4.35
C GLY A 252 -13.24 4.31 -5.68
N TYR A 253 -13.33 5.64 -5.75
CA TYR A 253 -13.65 6.35 -6.99
C TYR A 253 -12.61 6.09 -8.10
N ILE A 254 -11.32 6.13 -7.77
CA ILE A 254 -10.24 5.80 -8.71
C ILE A 254 -10.33 4.34 -9.16
N LEU A 255 -10.61 3.41 -8.23
CA LEU A 255 -10.77 1.99 -8.54
C LEU A 255 -11.90 1.75 -9.56
N GLY A 256 -13.07 2.38 -9.36
CA GLY A 256 -14.20 2.30 -10.30
C GLY A 256 -13.88 2.84 -11.69
N LYS A 257 -13.20 4.00 -11.80
CA LYS A 257 -12.76 4.54 -13.10
C LYS A 257 -11.66 3.68 -13.74
N ALA A 258 -10.82 2.99 -12.97
CA ALA A 258 -9.82 2.05 -13.49
C ALA A 258 -10.46 0.76 -14.04
N VAL A 259 -11.53 0.25 -13.41
CA VAL A 259 -12.37 -0.84 -13.96
C VAL A 259 -12.99 -0.42 -15.29
N ALA A 260 -13.55 0.80 -15.37
CA ALA A 260 -14.11 1.33 -16.62
C ALA A 260 -13.05 1.44 -17.73
N ALA A 261 -11.82 1.90 -17.39
CA ALA A 261 -10.71 1.95 -18.33
C ALA A 261 -10.29 0.55 -18.81
N ALA A 262 -10.21 -0.45 -17.92
CA ALA A 262 -9.93 -1.85 -18.29
C ALA A 262 -10.99 -2.42 -19.25
N ARG A 263 -12.27 -2.24 -18.93
CA ARG A 263 -13.40 -2.70 -19.76
C ARG A 263 -13.46 -2.00 -21.12
N ALA A 264 -13.10 -0.72 -21.19
CA ALA A 264 -12.96 -0.01 -22.46
C ALA A 264 -11.75 -0.48 -23.28
N ALA A 265 -10.62 -0.81 -22.64
CA ALA A 265 -9.43 -1.29 -23.33
C ALA A 265 -9.58 -2.71 -23.90
N ALA A 266 -10.33 -3.58 -23.21
CA ALA A 266 -10.59 -4.95 -23.64
C ALA A 266 -12.00 -5.42 -23.20
N PRO A 267 -13.06 -5.10 -23.97
CA PRO A 267 -14.43 -5.48 -23.62
C PRO A 267 -14.65 -6.99 -23.49
N SER A 268 -13.88 -7.80 -24.22
CA SER A 268 -14.04 -9.26 -24.35
C SER A 268 -13.41 -10.09 -23.23
N ILE A 269 -12.84 -9.49 -22.18
CA ILE A 269 -12.30 -10.26 -21.04
C ILE A 269 -13.44 -10.91 -20.23
N ALA A 270 -13.34 -12.21 -19.96
CA ALA A 270 -14.40 -12.97 -19.29
C ALA A 270 -14.63 -12.52 -17.83
N GLY A 271 -13.59 -11.97 -17.22
CA GLY A 271 -13.59 -11.47 -15.85
C GLY A 271 -12.39 -10.59 -15.56
N LEU A 272 -12.57 -9.75 -14.56
CA LEU A 272 -11.61 -8.75 -14.12
C LEU A 272 -11.79 -8.54 -12.61
N LEU A 273 -10.75 -8.73 -11.82
CA LEU A 273 -10.73 -8.36 -10.40
C LEU A 273 -9.60 -7.36 -10.15
N LEU A 274 -9.92 -6.26 -9.45
CA LEU A 274 -8.95 -5.30 -8.96
C LEU A 274 -9.07 -5.24 -7.43
N ASN A 275 -7.95 -5.32 -6.71
CA ASN A 275 -7.87 -5.15 -5.25
C ASN A 275 -6.85 -4.05 -4.92
N LEU A 276 -7.33 -2.90 -4.43
CA LEU A 276 -6.51 -1.76 -4.04
C LEU A 276 -6.51 -1.63 -2.51
N GLY A 277 -5.61 -2.39 -1.88
CA GLY A 277 -5.42 -2.42 -0.43
C GLY A 277 -6.70 -2.75 0.33
N GLY A 278 -7.42 -3.78 -0.10
CA GLY A 278 -8.62 -4.31 0.55
C GLY A 278 -9.95 -3.69 0.11
N ASP A 279 -9.93 -2.68 -0.78
CA ASP A 279 -11.11 -2.30 -1.57
C ASP A 279 -11.01 -3.04 -2.91
N ILE A 280 -12.05 -3.76 -3.28
CA ILE A 280 -12.06 -4.67 -4.42
C ILE A 280 -13.21 -4.32 -5.37
N PHE A 281 -12.98 -4.44 -6.67
CA PHE A 281 -14.05 -4.61 -7.66
C PHE A 281 -13.90 -5.97 -8.32
N ALA A 282 -14.99 -6.73 -8.35
CA ALA A 282 -15.10 -8.00 -9.05
C ALA A 282 -16.07 -7.84 -10.22
N SER A 283 -15.61 -8.04 -11.46
CA SER A 283 -16.37 -7.88 -12.69
C SER A 283 -16.36 -9.17 -13.51
N GLY A 284 -17.49 -9.53 -14.13
CA GLY A 284 -17.65 -10.82 -14.80
C GLY A 284 -17.36 -12.00 -13.86
N LEU A 285 -16.72 -13.04 -14.39
CA LEU A 285 -16.55 -14.33 -13.71
C LEU A 285 -15.08 -14.72 -13.51
N GLU A 286 -14.78 -15.40 -12.40
CA GLU A 286 -13.46 -15.99 -12.14
C GLU A 286 -13.22 -17.23 -13.01
N ALA A 287 -14.25 -18.06 -13.19
CA ALA A 287 -14.22 -19.24 -14.05
C ALA A 287 -15.58 -19.42 -14.75
N PRO A 288 -15.71 -20.31 -15.76
CA PRO A 288 -17.01 -20.57 -16.39
C PRO A 288 -18.10 -20.87 -15.34
N SER A 289 -19.16 -20.08 -15.36
CA SER A 289 -20.27 -20.10 -14.39
C SER A 289 -19.90 -19.90 -12.91
N ARG A 290 -18.70 -19.38 -12.58
CA ARG A 290 -18.25 -19.11 -11.20
C ARG A 290 -17.94 -17.62 -10.97
N PRO A 291 -18.73 -16.91 -10.13
CA PRO A 291 -18.39 -15.57 -9.67
C PRO A 291 -17.03 -15.52 -8.94
N TRP A 292 -16.53 -14.33 -8.65
CA TRP A 292 -15.32 -14.16 -7.85
C TRP A 292 -15.60 -14.48 -6.38
N LEU A 293 -14.73 -15.27 -5.75
CA LEU A 293 -14.77 -15.52 -4.32
C LEU A 293 -13.87 -14.53 -3.58
N VAL A 294 -14.43 -13.78 -2.63
CA VAL A 294 -13.70 -12.80 -1.83
C VAL A 294 -13.89 -13.08 -0.34
N GLY A 295 -12.80 -13.29 0.40
CA GLY A 295 -12.82 -13.40 1.86
C GLY A 295 -12.96 -12.03 2.54
N VAL A 296 -13.54 -12.00 3.74
CA VAL A 296 -13.61 -10.80 4.60
C VAL A 296 -12.67 -11.00 5.79
N ALA A 297 -11.65 -10.14 5.95
CA ALA A 297 -10.64 -10.29 7.00
C ALA A 297 -11.20 -10.15 8.42
N HIS A 298 -10.66 -10.94 9.35
CA HIS A 298 -11.00 -10.83 10.77
C HIS A 298 -10.27 -9.62 11.39
N PRO A 299 -10.97 -8.66 12.03
CA PRO A 299 -10.34 -7.42 12.51
C PRO A 299 -9.34 -7.66 13.66
N ARG A 300 -9.53 -8.72 14.47
CA ARG A 300 -8.56 -9.15 15.48
C ARG A 300 -7.45 -10.05 14.92
N ASP A 301 -7.62 -10.60 13.70
CA ASP A 301 -6.62 -11.49 13.07
C ASP A 301 -6.35 -11.08 11.61
N PRO A 302 -5.68 -9.93 11.40
CA PRO A 302 -5.50 -9.33 10.07
C PRO A 302 -4.24 -9.83 9.33
N ALA A 303 -3.78 -11.05 9.62
CA ALA A 303 -2.64 -11.62 8.91
C ALA A 303 -3.01 -11.98 7.46
N ASP A 304 -2.06 -11.83 6.54
CA ASP A 304 -2.23 -12.08 5.10
C ASP A 304 -2.60 -13.53 4.76
N ASN A 305 -2.36 -14.47 5.69
CA ASN A 305 -2.70 -15.88 5.61
C ASN A 305 -3.70 -16.35 6.68
N ALA A 306 -4.36 -15.42 7.40
CA ALA A 306 -5.42 -15.77 8.35
C ALA A 306 -6.69 -16.24 7.63
N ALA A 307 -7.48 -17.09 8.30
CA ALA A 307 -8.80 -17.45 7.83
C ALA A 307 -9.75 -16.22 7.85
N PRO A 308 -10.52 -15.97 6.79
CA PRO A 308 -11.50 -14.89 6.78
C PRO A 308 -12.70 -15.21 7.69
N VAL A 309 -13.38 -14.17 8.19
CA VAL A 309 -14.64 -14.27 8.97
C VAL A 309 -15.71 -15.03 8.18
N THR A 310 -15.74 -14.74 6.88
CA THR A 310 -16.71 -15.24 5.90
C THR A 310 -16.15 -15.03 4.49
N GLN A 311 -16.74 -15.66 3.49
CA GLN A 311 -16.39 -15.44 2.08
C GLN A 311 -17.65 -15.17 1.29
N VAL A 312 -17.61 -14.20 0.35
CA VAL A 312 -18.75 -13.78 -0.47
C VAL A 312 -18.49 -14.00 -1.96
N TRP A 313 -19.54 -14.37 -2.70
CA TRP A 313 -19.55 -14.43 -4.15
C TRP A 313 -19.89 -13.06 -4.76
N LEU A 314 -19.05 -12.57 -5.67
CA LEU A 314 -19.22 -11.27 -6.31
C LEU A 314 -19.10 -11.37 -7.84
N ALA A 315 -20.05 -10.77 -8.54
CA ALA A 315 -20.00 -10.51 -9.98
C ALA A 315 -20.59 -9.12 -10.26
N ASP A 316 -19.80 -8.28 -10.92
CA ASP A 316 -20.07 -6.86 -11.20
C ASP A 316 -20.54 -6.10 -9.95
N ARG A 317 -19.71 -6.21 -8.90
CA ARG A 317 -19.89 -5.59 -7.58
C ARG A 317 -18.55 -5.12 -6.99
N ALA A 318 -18.64 -4.06 -6.20
CA ALA A 318 -17.61 -3.58 -5.31
C ALA A 318 -17.73 -4.23 -3.93
N ILE A 319 -16.61 -4.41 -3.23
CA ILE A 319 -16.56 -4.63 -1.78
C ILE A 319 -15.42 -3.81 -1.17
N SER A 320 -15.68 -3.11 -0.07
CA SER A 320 -14.69 -2.29 0.64
C SER A 320 -14.80 -2.50 2.16
N THR A 321 -13.68 -2.46 2.87
CA THR A 321 -13.63 -2.66 4.33
C THR A 321 -12.89 -1.52 5.03
N SER A 322 -13.49 -0.98 6.08
CA SER A 322 -12.90 0.04 6.96
C SER A 322 -12.72 -0.49 8.38
N GLY A 323 -11.72 0.00 9.12
CA GLY A 323 -11.48 -0.36 10.52
C GLY A 323 -10.17 0.19 11.10
N GLY A 324 -10.10 0.32 12.43
CA GLY A 324 -8.95 0.91 13.15
C GLY A 324 -7.76 -0.02 13.41
N TYR A 325 -7.84 -1.28 12.97
CA TYR A 325 -6.87 -2.34 13.29
C TYR A 325 -5.60 -2.31 12.40
N GLU A 326 -5.68 -1.77 11.18
CA GLU A 326 -4.52 -1.60 10.27
C GLU A 326 -3.83 -0.25 10.44
N ARG A 327 -4.60 0.83 10.61
CA ARG A 327 -4.11 2.21 10.78
C ARG A 327 -4.75 2.86 12.01
N GLY A 328 -3.97 3.59 12.79
CA GLY A 328 -4.40 4.21 14.04
C GLY A 328 -3.29 5.03 14.68
N TYR A 329 -3.53 5.52 15.90
CA TYR A 329 -2.58 6.27 16.71
C TYR A 329 -2.28 5.53 18.02
N THR A 330 -1.08 5.65 18.57
CA THR A 330 -0.71 5.12 19.90
C THR A 330 -0.30 6.26 20.82
N ILE A 331 -1.13 6.56 21.83
CA ILE A 331 -1.01 7.76 22.66
C ILE A 331 -1.15 7.34 24.13
N ALA A 332 -0.13 7.63 24.96
CA ALA A 332 -0.03 7.17 26.35
C ALA A 332 -0.30 5.65 26.52
N GLY A 333 0.23 4.83 25.61
CA GLY A 333 0.02 3.36 25.59
C GLY A 333 -1.35 2.90 25.08
N ARG A 334 -2.35 3.78 24.99
CA ARG A 334 -3.68 3.45 24.43
C ARG A 334 -3.66 3.60 22.91
N ARG A 335 -4.23 2.62 22.21
CA ARG A 335 -4.45 2.67 20.76
C ARG A 335 -5.78 3.33 20.42
N TYR A 336 -5.78 4.12 19.34
CA TYR A 336 -6.93 4.85 18.81
C TYR A 336 -7.10 4.58 17.31
N SER A 337 -8.32 4.64 16.79
CA SER A 337 -8.60 4.52 15.35
C SER A 337 -8.09 5.73 14.56
N HIS A 338 -7.72 5.51 13.29
CA HIS A 338 -7.46 6.60 12.33
C HIS A 338 -8.77 7.18 11.73
N ILE A 339 -9.87 6.44 11.85
CA ILE A 339 -11.21 6.89 11.46
C ILE A 339 -11.70 7.81 12.56
N LEU A 340 -12.06 9.05 12.22
CA LEU A 340 -12.49 10.09 13.16
C LEU A 340 -13.97 10.43 12.92
N ASP A 341 -14.74 10.58 13.99
CA ASP A 341 -16.08 11.15 13.93
C ASP A 341 -15.98 12.67 13.68
N PRO A 342 -16.46 13.20 12.54
CA PRO A 342 -16.37 14.63 12.23
C PRO A 342 -17.16 15.51 13.23
N ARG A 343 -18.18 14.94 13.86
CA ARG A 343 -19.12 15.62 14.78
C ARG A 343 -18.54 15.82 16.18
N THR A 344 -17.54 15.02 16.57
CA THR A 344 -16.87 15.10 17.89
C THR A 344 -15.38 15.42 17.80
N GLY A 345 -14.77 15.23 16.62
CA GLY A 345 -13.34 15.39 16.40
C GLY A 345 -12.50 14.27 17.01
N ARG A 346 -13.11 13.19 17.50
CA ARG A 346 -12.43 12.05 18.16
C ARG A 346 -12.38 10.82 17.24
N PRO A 347 -11.40 9.92 17.43
CA PRO A 347 -11.42 8.57 16.89
C PRO A 347 -12.75 7.88 17.14
N ALA A 348 -13.23 7.15 16.15
CA ALA A 348 -14.39 6.30 16.30
C ALA A 348 -14.07 5.11 17.22
N GLU A 349 -15.03 4.74 18.06
CA GLU A 349 -14.96 3.67 19.06
C GLU A 349 -16.18 2.75 18.91
N GLY A 350 -16.15 1.57 19.53
CA GLY A 350 -17.27 0.61 19.51
C GLY A 350 -17.36 -0.28 18.26
N ILE A 351 -16.89 0.16 17.09
CA ILE A 351 -16.81 -0.66 15.86
C ILE A 351 -15.36 -1.05 15.56
N ALA A 352 -15.09 -2.34 15.38
CA ALA A 352 -13.76 -2.85 15.01
C ALA A 352 -13.53 -2.75 13.49
N CYS A 353 -14.52 -3.19 12.71
CA CYS A 353 -14.56 -2.99 11.26
C CYS A 353 -15.98 -2.92 10.71
N ALA A 354 -16.12 -2.39 9.50
CA ALA A 354 -17.30 -2.53 8.68
C ALA A 354 -16.89 -2.85 7.23
N THR A 355 -17.51 -3.88 6.66
CA THR A 355 -17.35 -4.33 5.28
C THR A 355 -18.66 -4.09 4.54
N VAL A 356 -18.58 -3.50 3.35
CA VAL A 356 -19.75 -3.16 2.52
C VAL A 356 -19.55 -3.66 1.11
N VAL A 357 -20.54 -4.40 0.60
CA VAL A 357 -20.71 -4.73 -0.82
C VAL A 357 -21.64 -3.67 -1.44
N ALA A 358 -21.33 -3.19 -2.64
CA ALA A 358 -22.19 -2.23 -3.35
C ALA A 358 -22.03 -2.34 -4.88
N ALA A 359 -22.80 -1.54 -5.63
CA ALA A 359 -22.66 -1.42 -7.09
C ALA A 359 -21.31 -0.82 -7.53
N ASP A 360 -20.71 0.07 -6.73
CA ASP A 360 -19.44 0.75 -7.02
C ASP A 360 -18.60 0.99 -5.75
N ASN A 361 -17.29 1.17 -5.91
CA ASN A 361 -16.38 1.32 -4.77
C ASN A 361 -16.46 2.69 -4.07
N ALA A 362 -16.89 3.77 -4.73
CA ALA A 362 -17.05 5.04 -4.04
C ALA A 362 -18.21 4.95 -3.03
N THR A 363 -19.32 4.31 -3.41
CA THR A 363 -20.42 3.94 -2.52
C THR A 363 -19.96 2.99 -1.42
N ALA A 364 -19.27 1.90 -1.76
CA ALA A 364 -18.82 0.91 -0.77
C ALA A 364 -17.87 1.52 0.28
N SER A 365 -16.87 2.31 -0.13
CA SER A 365 -15.85 2.87 0.78
C SER A 365 -16.39 4.02 1.62
N ALA A 366 -17.29 4.85 1.08
CA ALA A 366 -18.00 5.88 1.86
C ALA A 366 -18.88 5.24 2.94
N LEU A 367 -19.67 4.22 2.59
CA LEU A 367 -20.49 3.47 3.53
C LEU A 367 -19.61 2.78 4.58
N ALA A 368 -18.60 2.01 4.19
CA ALA A 368 -17.72 1.31 5.14
C ALA A 368 -17.08 2.27 6.16
N THR A 369 -16.60 3.44 5.70
CA THR A 369 -16.07 4.47 6.60
C THR A 369 -17.15 5.01 7.55
N THR A 370 -18.35 5.28 7.03
CA THR A 370 -19.50 5.81 7.81
C THR A 370 -20.01 4.80 8.85
N LEU A 371 -20.04 3.51 8.51
CA LEU A 371 -20.46 2.42 9.40
C LEU A 371 -19.49 2.20 10.56
N CYS A 372 -18.24 2.66 10.47
CA CYS A 372 -17.33 2.69 11.61
C CYS A 372 -17.59 3.87 12.57
N VAL A 373 -18.39 4.87 12.20
CA VAL A 373 -18.68 6.10 12.98
C VAL A 373 -20.12 6.13 13.53
N LEU A 374 -21.05 5.50 12.84
CA LEU A 374 -22.45 5.34 13.28
C LEU A 374 -22.60 4.15 14.25
N LYS A 375 -23.70 4.13 15.01
CA LYS A 375 -24.12 2.93 15.73
C LYS A 375 -24.59 1.84 14.74
N PRO A 376 -24.58 0.55 15.11
CA PRO A 376 -25.02 -0.53 14.21
C PRO A 376 -26.43 -0.33 13.64
N GLU A 377 -27.37 0.18 14.42
CA GLU A 377 -28.77 0.36 14.02
C GLU A 377 -28.93 1.51 13.02
N GLU A 378 -28.22 2.61 13.26
CA GLU A 378 -28.12 3.78 12.38
C GLU A 378 -27.45 3.39 11.05
N GLY A 379 -26.39 2.59 11.13
CA GLY A 379 -25.65 2.06 9.98
C GLY A 379 -26.48 1.12 9.12
N LEU A 380 -27.16 0.15 9.74
CA LEU A 380 -28.09 -0.75 9.05
C LEU A 380 -29.27 0.01 8.42
N ALA A 381 -29.72 1.12 9.03
CA ALA A 381 -30.73 1.99 8.43
C ALA A 381 -30.21 2.74 7.18
N LEU A 382 -28.97 3.25 7.21
CA LEU A 382 -28.32 3.87 6.05
C LEU A 382 -28.07 2.86 4.91
N ILE A 383 -27.77 1.62 5.24
CA ILE A 383 -27.61 0.52 4.27
C ILE A 383 -28.96 0.17 3.63
N ARG A 384 -30.03 -0.05 4.41
CA ARG A 384 -31.40 -0.24 3.87
C ARG A 384 -31.87 0.93 3.00
N ALA A 385 -31.40 2.16 3.27
CA ALA A 385 -31.67 3.35 2.48
C ALA A 385 -30.76 3.50 1.23
N THR A 386 -29.88 2.54 0.93
CA THR A 386 -28.98 2.54 -0.23
C THR A 386 -29.23 1.30 -1.11
N PRO A 387 -29.97 1.42 -2.23
CA PRO A 387 -30.28 0.28 -3.09
C PRO A 387 -29.05 -0.49 -3.57
N GLY A 388 -29.05 -1.81 -3.37
CA GLY A 388 -27.98 -2.70 -3.80
C GLY A 388 -26.68 -2.61 -2.98
N ALA A 389 -26.71 -2.01 -1.78
CA ALA A 389 -25.64 -2.06 -0.82
C ALA A 389 -25.97 -3.02 0.34
N GLU A 390 -25.01 -3.87 0.71
CA GLU A 390 -25.12 -4.83 1.82
C GLU A 390 -23.89 -4.71 2.74
N CYS A 391 -23.99 -5.06 4.02
CA CYS A 391 -22.89 -4.94 4.96
C CYS A 391 -22.75 -6.08 5.99
N LEU A 392 -21.52 -6.23 6.47
CA LEU A 392 -21.15 -6.90 7.71
C LEU A 392 -20.39 -5.89 8.57
N ILE A 393 -20.94 -5.56 9.73
CA ILE A 393 -20.30 -4.73 10.77
C ILE A 393 -19.85 -5.65 11.89
N ILE A 394 -18.62 -5.48 12.36
CA ILE A 394 -18.09 -6.21 13.51
C ILE A 394 -17.75 -5.20 14.60
N ALA A 395 -18.45 -5.29 15.73
CA ALA A 395 -18.23 -4.44 16.90
C ALA A 395 -16.91 -4.76 17.59
N ALA A 396 -16.43 -3.84 18.44
CA ALA A 396 -15.25 -4.04 19.29
C ALA A 396 -15.42 -5.19 20.31
N SER A 397 -16.66 -5.56 20.63
CA SER A 397 -17.01 -6.77 21.39
C SER A 397 -16.74 -8.07 20.62
N GLY A 398 -16.74 -8.01 19.27
CA GLY A 398 -16.78 -9.18 18.37
C GLY A 398 -18.19 -9.52 17.87
N GLU A 399 -19.22 -8.83 18.36
CA GLU A 399 -20.60 -8.96 17.88
C GLU A 399 -20.73 -8.58 16.40
N GLN A 400 -21.53 -9.32 15.63
CA GLN A 400 -21.63 -9.20 14.18
C GLN A 400 -23.03 -8.80 13.73
N PHE A 401 -23.14 -7.66 13.03
CA PHE A 401 -24.40 -7.15 12.48
C PHE A 401 -24.36 -7.26 10.95
N ARG A 402 -25.37 -7.92 10.36
CA ARG A 402 -25.51 -8.10 8.91
C ARG A 402 -26.73 -7.33 8.39
N SER A 403 -26.65 -6.81 7.18
CA SER A 403 -27.85 -6.43 6.42
C SER A 403 -28.57 -7.68 5.89
N ALA A 404 -29.85 -7.53 5.52
CA ALA A 404 -30.75 -8.67 5.34
C ALA A 404 -30.40 -9.56 4.13
N GLN A 405 -29.67 -9.05 3.13
CA GLN A 405 -29.27 -9.82 1.94
C GLN A 405 -27.76 -10.10 1.89
N PHE A 406 -26.95 -9.61 2.85
CA PHE A 406 -25.52 -9.96 2.94
C PHE A 406 -25.32 -11.48 3.05
N ALA A 407 -26.15 -12.16 3.85
CA ALA A 407 -26.11 -13.61 4.02
C ALA A 407 -26.45 -14.42 2.75
N ALA A 408 -27.01 -13.79 1.71
CA ALA A 408 -27.22 -14.41 0.40
C ALA A 408 -26.01 -14.24 -0.54
N LEU A 409 -25.05 -13.38 -0.18
CA LEU A 409 -23.74 -13.26 -0.85
C LEU A 409 -22.71 -14.20 -0.23
N GLU A 410 -22.80 -14.45 1.08
CA GLU A 410 -21.93 -15.37 1.81
C GLU A 410 -22.01 -16.80 1.26
N ILE A 411 -20.88 -17.52 1.21
CA ILE A 411 -20.90 -18.98 1.13
C ILE A 411 -21.65 -19.48 2.37
N PRO A 412 -22.72 -20.29 2.22
CA PRO A 412 -23.36 -20.92 3.36
C PRO A 412 -22.33 -21.74 4.12
N ALA A 413 -22.12 -21.42 5.41
CA ALA A 413 -21.25 -22.19 6.29
C ALA A 413 -21.63 -23.68 6.15
N PRO A 414 -20.68 -24.57 5.80
CA PRO A 414 -20.96 -25.77 5.02
C PRO A 414 -22.13 -26.57 5.59
N GLY A 415 -23.19 -26.69 4.77
CA GLY A 415 -24.48 -27.25 5.15
C GLY A 415 -24.34 -28.70 5.59
N GLY A 416 -24.33 -28.90 6.91
CA GLY A 416 -23.72 -30.08 7.51
C GLY A 416 -22.20 -29.93 7.54
N ALA A 417 -21.67 -29.61 8.71
CA ALA A 417 -20.25 -29.76 8.96
C ALA A 417 -19.89 -31.26 8.84
N LYS A 418 -19.31 -31.64 7.69
CA LYS A 418 -18.13 -32.51 7.76
C LYS A 418 -17.22 -31.83 8.78
N LYS A 419 -17.05 -32.43 9.98
CA LYS A 419 -16.21 -31.88 11.06
C LYS A 419 -14.96 -31.28 10.43
N ALA A 420 -14.65 -30.01 10.68
CA ALA A 420 -13.54 -29.32 10.01
C ALA A 420 -12.22 -30.00 10.40
N ASN A 421 -11.75 -30.92 9.53
CA ASN A 421 -11.26 -32.27 9.87
C ASN A 421 -10.71 -32.44 11.28
N GLU A 422 -11.64 -32.47 12.25
CA GLU A 422 -11.50 -32.09 13.66
C GLU A 422 -10.08 -31.63 14.05
N ALA A 423 -9.70 -30.45 13.53
CA ALA A 423 -8.31 -30.06 13.29
C ALA A 423 -7.43 -30.20 14.54
N LYS A 424 -6.72 -31.34 14.63
CA LYS A 424 -6.06 -31.85 15.84
C LYS A 424 -5.45 -30.69 16.65
N PRO A 425 -5.77 -30.55 17.95
CA PRO A 425 -5.36 -29.37 18.71
C PRO A 425 -3.85 -29.16 18.60
N SER A 426 -3.43 -27.89 18.47
CA SER A 426 -2.00 -27.56 18.37
C SER A 426 -1.28 -28.05 19.62
N LEU A 427 -0.04 -28.52 19.45
CA LEU A 427 0.81 -28.94 20.58
C LEU A 427 1.48 -27.74 21.27
N TRP A 428 1.27 -26.53 20.76
CA TRP A 428 1.66 -25.27 21.38
C TRP A 428 0.62 -24.83 22.44
N PRO A 429 0.96 -23.90 23.35
CA PRO A 429 0.01 -23.39 24.34
C PRO A 429 -1.24 -22.77 23.69
N LYS A 430 -2.37 -22.74 24.41
CA LYS A 430 -3.62 -22.19 23.88
C LYS A 430 -3.42 -20.74 23.40
N ASP A 431 -3.96 -20.44 22.23
CA ASP A 431 -3.91 -19.13 21.54
C ASP A 431 -2.51 -18.66 21.13
N PHE A 432 -1.45 -19.45 21.36
CA PHE A 432 -0.10 -19.12 20.92
C PHE A 432 0.06 -19.32 19.42
N ARG A 433 0.84 -18.43 18.80
CA ARG A 433 1.18 -18.43 17.38
C ARG A 433 2.55 -17.81 17.16
N LEU A 434 3.22 -18.21 16.09
CA LEU A 434 4.30 -17.43 15.52
C LEU A 434 3.70 -16.34 14.62
N THR A 435 4.16 -15.11 14.78
CA THR A 435 3.85 -13.98 13.90
C THR A 435 5.15 -13.47 13.26
N LEU A 436 5.17 -13.35 11.94
CA LEU A 436 6.19 -12.63 11.19
C LEU A 436 5.62 -11.28 10.73
N THR A 437 6.31 -10.18 11.04
CA THR A 437 6.08 -8.88 10.39
C THR A 437 7.25 -8.57 9.46
N LEU A 438 6.95 -8.34 8.18
CA LEU A 438 7.94 -8.18 7.10
C LEU A 438 7.64 -6.89 6.33
N THR A 439 8.65 -6.05 6.12
CA THR A 439 8.55 -4.89 5.20
C THR A 439 9.43 -5.13 3.97
N LEU A 440 8.81 -5.21 2.80
CA LEU A 440 9.48 -5.31 1.51
C LEU A 440 9.96 -3.92 1.07
N LYS A 441 11.21 -3.81 0.62
CA LYS A 441 11.79 -2.53 0.18
C LYS A 441 11.26 -2.13 -1.19
N GLY A 442 10.94 -0.85 -1.36
CA GLY A 442 10.64 -0.28 -2.67
C GLY A 442 11.82 -0.38 -3.65
N PRO A 443 11.61 -0.19 -4.96
CA PRO A 443 12.71 -0.14 -5.93
C PRO A 443 13.48 1.18 -5.77
N ALA A 444 14.81 1.11 -5.82
CA ALA A 444 15.63 2.31 -5.92
C ALA A 444 15.32 3.07 -7.22
N GLY A 445 15.12 4.40 -7.13
CA GLY A 445 14.82 5.27 -8.28
C GLY A 445 13.34 5.63 -8.50
N GLY A 446 12.39 4.94 -7.85
CA GLY A 446 11.02 5.44 -7.69
C GLY A 446 10.15 5.60 -8.96
N GLY A 447 10.57 5.09 -10.12
CA GLY A 447 9.83 5.25 -11.38
C GLY A 447 9.90 4.03 -12.30
N GLY A 448 8.73 3.55 -12.74
CA GLY A 448 8.58 2.55 -13.79
C GLY A 448 8.48 1.09 -13.30
N GLY A 449 7.47 0.38 -13.78
CA GLY A 449 7.51 -1.09 -13.95
C GLY A 449 7.67 -1.96 -12.70
N TYR A 450 7.31 -1.51 -11.50
CA TYR A 450 7.36 -2.40 -10.32
C TYR A 450 6.40 -3.58 -10.49
N ARG A 451 6.94 -4.79 -10.32
CA ARG A 451 6.20 -6.04 -10.10
C ARG A 451 6.72 -6.68 -8.81
N ARG A 452 5.84 -7.37 -8.08
CA ARG A 452 6.15 -7.91 -6.75
C ARG A 452 7.42 -8.76 -6.77
N PRO A 453 8.27 -8.74 -5.73
CA PRO A 453 9.12 -9.87 -5.47
C PRO A 453 8.25 -11.13 -5.28
N TYR A 454 8.70 -12.24 -5.85
CA TYR A 454 8.36 -13.56 -5.38
C TYR A 454 8.93 -13.69 -3.97
N VAL A 455 8.13 -14.15 -3.01
CA VAL A 455 8.57 -14.29 -1.62
C VAL A 455 8.10 -15.63 -1.07
N ALA A 456 9.01 -16.37 -0.46
CA ALA A 456 8.71 -17.57 0.30
C ALA A 456 9.11 -17.40 1.76
N VAL A 457 8.23 -17.84 2.66
CA VAL A 457 8.53 -17.96 4.09
C VAL A 457 8.20 -19.38 4.53
N TRP A 458 9.17 -20.10 5.09
CA TRP A 458 8.97 -21.45 5.59
C TRP A 458 9.71 -21.71 6.91
N ALA A 459 9.16 -22.65 7.68
CA ALA A 459 9.74 -23.16 8.90
C ALA A 459 10.51 -24.47 8.67
N VAL A 460 11.67 -24.57 9.31
CA VAL A 460 12.53 -25.76 9.36
C VAL A 460 12.80 -26.11 10.82
N ASN A 461 12.66 -27.38 11.20
CA ASN A 461 12.93 -27.82 12.58
C ASN A 461 14.43 -28.01 12.86
N GLU A 462 14.79 -28.31 14.11
CA GLU A 462 16.18 -28.53 14.55
C GLU A 462 16.92 -29.63 13.78
N LYS A 463 16.19 -30.58 13.16
CA LYS A 463 16.76 -31.68 12.35
C LYS A 463 17.02 -31.27 10.89
N GLY A 464 16.79 -30.02 10.52
CA GLY A 464 16.94 -29.52 9.15
C GLY A 464 15.79 -29.90 8.21
N ALA A 465 14.73 -30.55 8.70
CA ALA A 465 13.56 -30.88 7.89
C ALA A 465 12.60 -29.70 7.81
N ARG A 466 12.14 -29.37 6.60
CA ARG A 466 11.07 -28.40 6.33
C ARG A 466 9.76 -28.91 6.91
N VAL A 467 9.01 -28.02 7.54
CA VAL A 467 7.80 -28.34 8.32
C VAL A 467 6.56 -27.64 7.79
N ARG A 468 6.69 -26.35 7.44
CA ARG A 468 5.57 -25.54 6.99
C ARG A 468 6.01 -24.47 6.00
N THR A 469 5.39 -24.39 4.83
CA THR A 469 5.32 -23.18 4.02
C THR A 469 4.31 -22.23 4.69
N ILE A 470 4.81 -21.18 5.35
CA ILE A 470 4.00 -20.21 6.10
C ILE A 470 3.28 -19.27 5.13
N VAL A 471 4.00 -18.80 4.10
CA VAL A 471 3.41 -18.09 2.97
C VAL A 471 4.26 -18.24 1.71
N LEU A 472 3.58 -18.21 0.56
CA LEU A 472 4.17 -18.02 -0.75
C LEU A 472 3.45 -16.85 -1.44
N TRP A 473 4.20 -15.82 -1.84
CA TRP A 473 3.70 -14.76 -2.72
C TRP A 473 4.35 -14.89 -4.09
N GLY A 474 3.52 -15.02 -5.12
CA GLY A 474 3.94 -15.02 -6.51
C GLY A 474 2.77 -15.26 -7.44
N ASN A 475 2.83 -14.64 -8.62
CA ASN A 475 1.70 -14.49 -9.53
C ASN A 475 1.83 -15.32 -10.82
N GLN A 476 2.98 -15.96 -11.08
CA GLN A 476 3.20 -16.82 -12.25
C GLN A 476 4.10 -18.01 -11.90
N ALA A 477 3.62 -19.24 -12.11
CA ALA A 477 4.36 -20.45 -11.73
C ALA A 477 5.70 -20.63 -12.47
N ARG A 478 5.87 -20.00 -13.65
CA ARG A 478 7.12 -20.00 -14.43
C ARG A 478 8.32 -19.35 -13.72
N TYR A 479 8.07 -18.54 -12.69
CA TYR A 479 9.09 -17.77 -11.96
C TYR A 479 9.27 -18.27 -10.51
N PHE A 480 8.51 -19.28 -10.06
CA PHE A 480 8.83 -19.96 -8.80
C PHE A 480 10.19 -20.68 -8.81
N PRO A 481 10.73 -21.20 -9.93
CA PRO A 481 12.12 -21.67 -9.99
C PRO A 481 13.17 -20.60 -9.65
N ASP A 482 12.81 -19.31 -9.71
CA ASP A 482 13.69 -18.20 -9.33
C ASP A 482 13.73 -18.01 -7.79
N LEU A 483 12.79 -18.59 -7.05
CA LEU A 483 12.95 -18.93 -5.62
C LEU A 483 13.70 -20.25 -5.52
N TYR A 484 15.00 -20.21 -5.81
CA TYR A 484 15.87 -21.37 -5.97
C TYR A 484 15.84 -22.31 -4.76
N ASP A 485 15.89 -21.77 -3.55
CA ASP A 485 15.96 -22.58 -2.32
C ASP A 485 14.59 -23.17 -1.94
N TRP A 486 13.52 -22.38 -2.05
CA TRP A 486 12.16 -22.85 -1.76
C TRP A 486 11.66 -23.88 -2.79
N SER A 487 11.89 -23.63 -4.09
CA SER A 487 11.32 -24.44 -5.19
C SER A 487 12.03 -25.76 -5.45
N TYR A 488 13.30 -25.91 -5.06
CA TYR A 488 13.97 -27.21 -5.14
C TYR A 488 13.34 -28.26 -4.20
N GLY A 489 12.61 -27.80 -3.16
CA GLY A 489 11.93 -28.64 -2.17
C GLY A 489 10.43 -28.91 -2.41
N GLU A 490 9.74 -28.17 -3.28
CA GLU A 490 8.30 -28.36 -3.56
C GLU A 490 8.01 -28.31 -5.07
N LYS A 491 7.24 -29.29 -5.58
CA LYS A 491 6.87 -29.37 -7.02
C LYS A 491 5.37 -29.35 -7.32
N ASP A 492 4.52 -29.73 -6.37
CA ASP A 492 3.14 -30.16 -6.67
C ASP A 492 2.03 -29.54 -5.79
N ARG A 493 2.30 -28.45 -5.04
CA ARG A 493 1.26 -27.71 -4.28
C ARG A 493 1.41 -26.20 -4.43
N LEU A 494 0.33 -25.52 -4.80
CA LEU A 494 0.25 -24.08 -5.01
C LEU A 494 -1.15 -23.56 -4.66
N ASP A 495 -1.49 -23.57 -3.37
CA ASP A 495 -2.70 -22.89 -2.89
C ASP A 495 -2.45 -21.38 -2.85
N TRP A 496 -2.95 -20.66 -3.86
CA TRP A 496 -2.82 -19.20 -3.93
C TRP A 496 -3.57 -18.53 -2.77
N ALA A 497 -2.95 -17.53 -2.16
CA ALA A 497 -3.59 -16.70 -1.14
C ALA A 497 -4.91 -16.10 -1.68
N ALA A 498 -6.01 -16.33 -0.96
CA ALA A 498 -7.33 -15.90 -1.38
C ALA A 498 -7.40 -14.35 -1.51
N THR A 499 -8.25 -13.87 -2.42
CA THR A 499 -8.54 -12.43 -2.49
C THR A 499 -9.34 -12.03 -1.25
N ILE A 500 -8.83 -11.08 -0.47
CA ILE A 500 -9.42 -10.68 0.82
C ILE A 500 -9.72 -9.17 0.86
N ALA A 501 -10.96 -8.83 1.21
CA ALA A 501 -11.40 -7.49 1.60
C ALA A 501 -10.98 -7.20 3.05
N ARG A 502 -10.31 -6.07 3.28
CA ARG A 502 -9.67 -5.70 4.56
C ARG A 502 -9.50 -4.19 4.68
N ALA A 503 -9.34 -3.68 5.90
CA ALA A 503 -8.87 -2.32 6.09
C ALA A 503 -7.48 -2.15 5.44
N THR A 504 -7.20 -0.94 4.96
CA THR A 504 -6.05 -0.71 4.07
C THR A 504 -4.72 -0.66 4.82
N ARG A 505 -3.86 -1.66 4.62
CA ARG A 505 -2.46 -1.64 5.09
C ARG A 505 -1.62 -0.51 4.47
N PRO A 506 -0.49 -0.11 5.09
CA PRO A 506 0.60 0.57 4.41
C PRO A 506 1.17 -0.28 3.24
N PRO A 507 1.85 0.32 2.25
CA PRO A 507 2.46 -0.42 1.14
C PRO A 507 3.67 -1.24 1.63
N GLY A 508 3.91 -2.40 1.02
CA GLY A 508 5.06 -3.27 1.29
C GLY A 508 5.13 -3.89 2.69
N ARG A 509 4.23 -3.54 3.63
CA ARG A 509 4.19 -4.11 4.98
C ARG A 509 3.21 -5.27 5.07
N HIS A 510 3.72 -6.42 5.45
CA HIS A 510 2.99 -7.67 5.56
C HIS A 510 3.04 -8.22 6.99
N ARG A 511 2.02 -9.01 7.35
CA ARG A 511 2.00 -9.85 8.55
C ARG A 511 1.53 -11.24 8.14
N VAL A 512 2.25 -12.28 8.53
CA VAL A 512 1.79 -13.68 8.39
C VAL A 512 1.94 -14.41 9.71
N THR A 513 1.07 -15.38 9.95
CA THR A 513 1.02 -16.15 11.19
C THR A 513 1.14 -17.65 10.92
N TRP A 514 1.60 -18.39 11.93
CA TRP A 514 1.67 -19.84 11.94
C TRP A 514 1.20 -20.36 13.30
N ASP A 515 0.32 -21.36 13.29
CA ASP A 515 -0.41 -21.90 14.45
C ASP A 515 0.16 -23.20 15.02
N GLY A 516 1.33 -23.62 14.53
CA GLY A 516 1.97 -24.88 14.93
C GLY A 516 1.45 -26.10 14.17
N ARG A 517 1.11 -25.97 12.88
CA ARG A 517 0.78 -27.09 11.98
C ARG A 517 1.75 -27.25 10.81
N ASP A 518 1.89 -28.45 10.27
CA ASP A 518 2.64 -28.69 9.04
C ASP A 518 1.84 -28.33 7.76
N ASP A 519 2.42 -28.58 6.58
CA ASP A 519 1.75 -28.40 5.28
C ASP A 519 0.65 -29.44 4.97
N SER A 520 0.39 -30.38 5.87
CA SER A 520 -0.77 -31.29 5.85
C SER A 520 -1.86 -30.91 6.86
N GLY A 521 -1.59 -29.94 7.74
CA GLY A 521 -2.48 -29.50 8.82
C GLY A 521 -2.29 -30.25 10.15
N ASP A 522 -1.32 -31.17 10.22
CA ASP A 522 -1.02 -31.92 11.43
C ASP A 522 -0.16 -31.11 12.41
N PRO A 523 -0.42 -31.20 13.73
CA PRO A 523 0.18 -30.31 14.71
C PRO A 523 1.62 -30.72 15.02
N VAL A 524 2.51 -29.73 15.14
CA VAL A 524 3.95 -29.93 15.28
C VAL A 524 4.40 -29.60 16.71
N PRO A 525 5.43 -30.29 17.25
CA PRO A 525 5.80 -30.12 18.66
C PRO A 525 6.35 -28.72 18.96
N PRO A 526 6.31 -28.28 20.24
CA PRO A 526 7.15 -27.19 20.73
C PRO A 526 8.64 -27.47 20.48
N GLY A 527 9.44 -26.42 20.27
CA GLY A 527 10.88 -26.53 20.00
C GLY A 527 11.46 -25.34 19.24
N THR A 528 12.74 -25.38 18.88
CA THR A 528 13.35 -24.32 18.06
C THR A 528 13.04 -24.52 16.58
N TYR A 529 12.54 -23.46 15.94
CA TYR A 529 12.32 -23.43 14.49
C TYR A 529 13.23 -22.38 13.85
N THR A 530 13.83 -22.74 12.71
CA THR A 530 14.52 -21.80 11.83
C THR A 530 13.55 -21.32 10.77
N ILE A 531 13.24 -20.03 10.77
CA ILE A 531 12.33 -19.40 9.82
C ILE A 531 13.18 -18.74 8.74
N PHE A 532 12.93 -19.12 7.49
CA PHE A 532 13.58 -18.55 6.32
C PHE A 532 12.67 -17.49 5.68
N VAL A 533 13.28 -16.44 5.14
CA VAL A 533 12.64 -15.47 4.25
C VAL A 533 13.49 -15.38 2.99
N GLU A 534 12.94 -15.83 1.87
CA GLU A 534 13.55 -15.77 0.54
C GLU A 534 12.72 -14.81 -0.33
N ALA A 535 13.39 -13.92 -1.06
CA ALA A 535 12.77 -12.92 -1.92
C ALA A 535 13.56 -12.76 -3.23
N ASN A 536 12.86 -12.69 -4.36
CA ASN A 536 13.46 -12.45 -5.67
C ASN A 536 12.54 -11.61 -6.57
N ARG A 537 13.07 -10.66 -7.35
CA ARG A 537 12.27 -9.80 -8.26
C ARG A 537 12.46 -10.16 -9.72
N GLU A 538 11.38 -10.06 -10.51
CA GLU A 538 11.48 -10.00 -11.98
C GLU A 538 12.40 -8.81 -12.36
N ARG A 539 13.66 -9.11 -12.72
CA ARG A 539 14.74 -8.15 -13.04
C ARG A 539 15.29 -7.31 -11.85
N GLY A 540 15.17 -7.78 -10.60
CA GLY A 540 15.81 -7.15 -9.44
C GLY A 540 16.85 -8.03 -8.75
N THR A 541 16.90 -8.05 -7.40
CA THR A 541 17.88 -8.86 -6.67
C THR A 541 17.26 -10.11 -6.04
N TYR A 542 18.08 -11.14 -5.87
CA TYR A 542 17.79 -12.29 -5.02
C TYR A 542 18.32 -12.01 -3.60
N ALA A 543 17.54 -12.34 -2.58
CA ALA A 543 17.97 -12.31 -1.20
C ALA A 543 17.31 -13.41 -0.37
N LYS A 544 18.09 -14.05 0.50
CA LYS A 544 17.60 -15.05 1.46
C LYS A 544 18.30 -14.84 2.80
N GLU A 545 17.53 -14.75 3.87
CA GLU A 545 18.02 -14.69 5.24
C GLU A 545 17.17 -15.58 6.15
N SER A 546 17.65 -15.85 7.36
CA SER A 546 16.92 -16.70 8.32
C SER A 546 17.21 -16.36 9.78
N ALA A 547 16.30 -16.78 10.67
CA ALA A 547 16.50 -16.65 12.11
C ALA A 547 15.90 -17.84 12.86
N LYS A 548 16.52 -18.20 13.99
CA LYS A 548 15.97 -19.19 14.92
C LYS A 548 15.03 -18.52 15.92
N ILE A 549 13.92 -19.16 16.24
CA ILE A 549 12.99 -18.74 17.30
C ILE A 549 12.54 -19.97 18.10
N SER A 550 12.34 -19.79 19.42
CA SER A 550 11.89 -20.86 20.32
C SER A 550 10.37 -20.83 20.45
N CYS A 551 9.70 -21.84 19.90
CA CYS A 551 8.27 -22.04 20.05
C CYS A 551 8.01 -22.97 21.24
N GLY A 552 8.19 -22.47 22.47
CA GLY A 552 8.10 -23.23 23.73
C GLY A 552 6.80 -23.00 24.52
N SER A 553 6.86 -23.11 25.85
CA SER A 553 5.78 -22.63 26.74
C SER A 553 5.74 -21.10 26.83
N GLU A 554 6.92 -20.48 26.81
CA GLU A 554 7.07 -19.03 26.99
C GLU A 554 7.03 -18.27 25.66
N PRO A 555 6.55 -17.02 25.66
CA PRO A 555 6.73 -16.10 24.53
C PRO A 555 8.21 -15.87 24.20
N SER A 556 8.52 -15.70 22.93
CA SER A 556 9.88 -15.37 22.47
C SER A 556 9.86 -14.43 21.26
N GLN A 557 10.97 -13.74 21.00
CA GLN A 557 11.13 -12.88 19.83
C GLN A 557 12.47 -13.17 19.16
N SER A 558 12.51 -12.95 17.85
CA SER A 558 13.71 -13.11 17.02
C SER A 558 13.63 -12.20 15.79
N VAL A 559 14.73 -12.09 15.07
CA VAL A 559 14.91 -11.12 13.99
C VAL A 559 15.58 -11.78 12.80
N VAL A 560 14.90 -11.80 11.64
CA VAL A 560 15.53 -12.07 10.35
C VAL A 560 16.17 -10.78 9.85
N LYS A 561 17.46 -10.85 9.51
CA LYS A 561 18.26 -9.67 9.14
C LYS A 561 17.72 -8.99 7.88
N ALA A 562 17.87 -7.67 7.82
CA ALA A 562 17.56 -6.89 6.63
C ALA A 562 18.49 -7.25 5.45
N THR A 563 17.95 -7.23 4.23
CA THR A 563 18.66 -7.59 2.99
C THR A 563 18.62 -6.44 1.97
N SER A 564 18.97 -6.67 0.70
CA SER A 564 18.64 -5.74 -0.38
C SER A 564 17.13 -5.65 -0.65
N GLU A 565 16.41 -6.74 -0.40
CA GLU A 565 15.01 -6.94 -0.77
C GLU A 565 14.01 -6.54 0.31
N PHE A 566 14.36 -6.72 1.59
CA PHE A 566 13.51 -6.43 2.73
C PHE A 566 14.25 -5.68 3.86
N GLU A 567 13.48 -4.99 4.69
CA GLU A 567 13.93 -4.44 5.96
C GLU A 567 14.08 -5.56 7.00
N GLU A 568 14.41 -5.21 8.24
CA GLU A 568 14.46 -6.18 9.34
C GLU A 568 13.07 -6.82 9.55
N ALA A 569 13.00 -8.15 9.59
CA ALA A 569 11.73 -8.86 9.68
C ALA A 569 11.58 -9.51 11.08
N GLN A 570 10.62 -8.99 11.84
CA GLN A 570 10.42 -9.34 13.25
C GLN A 570 9.59 -10.61 13.38
N LEU A 571 10.15 -11.60 14.08
CA LEU A 571 9.47 -12.81 14.53
C LEU A 571 9.02 -12.63 15.98
N THR A 572 7.79 -13.01 16.29
CA THR A 572 7.26 -13.02 17.66
C THR A 572 6.42 -14.27 17.84
N TYR A 573 6.82 -15.11 18.78
CA TYR A 573 6.08 -16.26 19.26
C TYR A 573 5.45 -15.91 20.61
N GLY A 574 4.19 -16.25 20.81
CA GLY A 574 3.44 -15.94 22.02
C GLY A 574 1.94 -15.97 21.79
N PRO A 575 1.13 -15.61 22.79
CA PRO A 575 -0.32 -15.53 22.63
C PRO A 575 -0.66 -14.49 21.55
N SER A 576 -1.72 -14.77 20.78
CA SER A 576 -2.35 -13.75 19.93
C SER A 576 -2.61 -12.47 20.75
N PRO A 577 -2.35 -11.25 20.23
CA PRO A 577 -2.80 -10.05 20.91
C PRO A 577 -4.31 -10.15 21.17
N SER A 578 -4.70 -9.87 22.41
CA SER A 578 -5.93 -10.39 23.04
C SER A 578 -7.23 -9.97 22.34
N GLU A 579 -8.26 -10.77 22.59
CA GLU A 579 -9.65 -10.54 22.16
C GLU A 579 -10.23 -9.21 22.67
#